data_AF-K6E4K0-F1
#
_entry.id   AF-K6E4K0-F1
#
_cell.length_a   1.000
_cell.length_b   1.000
_cell.length_c   1.000
_cell.angle_alpha   90.00
_cell.angle_beta   90.00
_cell.angle_gamma   90.00
#
_symmetry.space_group_name_H-M   'P 1'
#
loop_
_entity.id
_entity.type
_entity.pdbx_description
1 polymer ?
#
loop_
_entity_poly.entity_id
_entity_poly.type
_entity_poly.pdbx_seq_one_letter_code
_entity_poly.pdbx_strand_id
1 'polypeptide(L)'
;MYLIKLTNLALLYLFVWVTFSLIYLFLDILNLGLLLNPFLENGQKNLISSSLIFSATTLFTGEISKIIPYGFSMPLAFIEGSIGFLIPPFIMAQSLPSKLSPIERSGLPIINLVKCTFFVSIGSLFAALGLKSFLVPNHIIDGGIVGVSIIFSYLTGLKLELYLLLLNLPFLYIGYKKIGKRFVFTTLIGISILSLGTYFLYNAPVPTKNLFVASILGGALLGIGVGLVIRYGGSLDGTELVGILVNRATTFSIGKVIMFINIFIFFSAGFVFGWDKALYSVLTYVIASKMIDVTIEGFHI
;
A
#
# COMPACT_ATOMS: atom_id res chain seq x y z
N MET A 1 -1.59 24.95 -20.63
CA MET A 1 -2.16 24.46 -19.36
C MET A 1 -2.78 23.06 -19.48
N TYR A 2 -3.63 22.78 -20.50
CA TYR A 2 -4.15 21.42 -20.76
C TYR A 2 -3.09 20.39 -21.16
N LEU A 3 -2.13 20.77 -22.01
CA LEU A 3 -1.03 19.90 -22.44
C LEU A 3 -0.15 19.40 -21.28
N ILE A 4 0.13 20.25 -20.28
CA ILE A 4 0.91 19.89 -19.07
C ILE A 4 0.12 18.91 -18.19
N LYS A 5 -1.21 19.10 -18.06
CA LYS A 5 -2.07 18.13 -17.37
C LYS A 5 -2.08 16.78 -18.10
N LEU A 6 -2.10 16.78 -19.43
CA LEU A 6 -2.15 15.55 -20.23
C LEU A 6 -0.82 14.78 -20.18
N THR A 7 0.32 15.47 -20.27
CA THR A 7 1.64 14.83 -20.12
C THR A 7 1.87 14.32 -18.70
N ASN A 8 1.45 15.06 -17.68
CA ASN A 8 1.52 14.58 -16.29
C ASN A 8 0.59 13.37 -16.06
N LEU A 9 -0.58 13.35 -16.70
CA LEU A 9 -1.49 12.21 -16.64
C LEU A 9 -0.88 10.98 -17.32
N ALA A 10 -0.31 11.13 -18.52
CA ALA A 10 0.35 10.04 -19.23
C ALA A 10 1.59 9.50 -18.49
N LEU A 11 2.42 10.38 -17.93
CA LEU A 11 3.56 10.01 -17.08
C LEU A 11 3.11 9.29 -15.81
N LEU A 12 2.02 9.76 -15.20
CA LEU A 12 1.44 9.12 -14.03
C LEU A 12 0.84 7.75 -14.36
N TYR A 13 0.18 7.59 -15.51
CA TYR A 13 -0.30 6.29 -15.98
C TYR A 13 0.85 5.32 -16.24
N LEU A 14 1.88 5.76 -16.95
CA LEU A 14 3.08 4.98 -17.20
C LEU A 14 3.75 4.60 -15.88
N PHE A 15 3.80 5.52 -14.92
CA PHE A 15 4.45 5.29 -13.64
C PHE A 15 3.65 4.38 -12.71
N VAL A 16 2.32 4.56 -12.63
CA VAL A 16 1.42 3.64 -11.91
C VAL A 16 1.56 2.24 -12.52
N TRP A 17 1.60 2.14 -13.84
CA TRP A 17 1.83 0.87 -14.53
C TRP A 17 3.19 0.24 -14.20
N VAL A 18 4.27 1.01 -14.22
CA VAL A 18 5.61 0.55 -13.80
C VAL A 18 5.62 0.13 -12.33
N THR A 19 4.94 0.87 -11.45
CA THR A 19 4.87 0.60 -10.02
C THR A 19 4.13 -0.72 -9.76
N PHE A 20 2.95 -0.90 -10.36
CA PHE A 20 2.20 -2.15 -10.24
C PHE A 20 2.96 -3.32 -10.87
N SER A 21 3.65 -3.11 -11.99
CA SER A 21 4.48 -4.13 -12.64
C SER A 21 5.70 -4.53 -11.80
N LEU A 22 6.37 -3.57 -11.14
CA LEU A 22 7.50 -3.83 -10.26
C LEU A 22 7.06 -4.49 -8.95
N ILE A 23 5.90 -4.13 -8.41
CA ILE A 23 5.30 -4.83 -7.26
C ILE A 23 4.95 -6.27 -7.65
N TYR A 24 4.31 -6.47 -8.81
CA TYR A 24 4.01 -7.81 -9.31
C TYR A 24 5.28 -8.64 -9.53
N LEU A 25 6.29 -8.06 -10.19
CA LEU A 25 7.58 -8.69 -10.43
C LEU A 25 8.27 -9.05 -9.12
N PHE A 26 8.25 -8.17 -8.13
CA PHE A 26 8.80 -8.44 -6.80
C PHE A 26 8.06 -9.61 -6.13
N LEU A 27 6.73 -9.64 -6.17
CA LEU A 27 5.94 -10.75 -5.64
C LEU A 27 6.18 -12.07 -6.40
N ASP A 28 6.40 -11.99 -7.71
CA ASP A 28 6.70 -13.14 -8.57
C ASP A 28 8.10 -13.70 -8.30
N ILE A 29 9.11 -12.83 -8.13
CA ILE A 29 10.49 -13.16 -7.72
C ILE A 29 10.50 -13.90 -6.37
N LEU A 30 9.59 -13.55 -5.47
CA LEU A 30 9.46 -14.20 -4.17
C LEU A 30 8.69 -15.53 -4.24
N ASN A 31 8.36 -16.02 -5.44
CA ASN A 31 7.53 -17.20 -5.67
C ASN A 31 6.16 -17.12 -4.97
N LEU A 32 5.70 -15.88 -4.74
CA LEU A 32 4.43 -15.52 -4.11
C LEU A 32 3.34 -15.24 -5.16
N GLY A 33 3.59 -15.46 -6.46
CA GLY A 33 2.58 -15.37 -7.53
C GLY A 33 1.32 -16.20 -7.22
N LEU A 34 1.46 -17.27 -6.42
CA LEU A 34 0.36 -18.08 -5.90
C LEU A 34 -0.62 -17.33 -4.96
N LEU A 35 -0.24 -16.19 -4.37
CA LEU A 35 -1.12 -15.34 -3.56
C LEU A 35 -2.13 -14.54 -4.40
N LEU A 36 -1.78 -14.25 -5.66
CA LEU A 36 -2.58 -13.50 -6.63
C LEU A 36 -3.20 -14.41 -7.72
N ASN A 37 -3.01 -15.73 -7.58
CA ASN A 37 -3.54 -16.77 -8.46
C ASN A 37 -5.07 -16.86 -8.63
N PRO A 38 -5.96 -16.16 -7.88
CA PRO A 38 -7.38 -16.10 -8.26
C PRO A 38 -7.64 -15.40 -9.59
N PHE A 39 -6.67 -14.66 -10.14
CA PHE A 39 -6.85 -13.81 -11.33
C PHE A 39 -6.14 -14.33 -12.60
N LEU A 40 -5.39 -15.43 -12.52
CA LEU A 40 -4.66 -16.00 -13.66
C LEU A 40 -5.37 -17.27 -14.16
N GLU A 41 -5.80 -17.27 -15.43
CA GLU A 41 -6.41 -18.44 -16.08
C GLU A 41 -5.38 -19.55 -16.33
N ASN A 42 -5.87 -20.80 -16.31
CA ASN A 42 -5.15 -22.08 -16.19
C ASN A 42 -4.12 -22.44 -17.30
N GLY A 43 -3.72 -21.51 -18.17
CA GLY A 43 -2.79 -21.74 -19.29
C GLY A 43 -1.42 -21.07 -19.17
N GLN A 44 -1.21 -20.20 -18.19
CA GLN A 44 -0.04 -19.30 -18.11
C GLN A 44 1.01 -19.77 -17.08
N LYS A 45 1.55 -20.98 -17.28
CA LYS A 45 2.46 -21.64 -16.30
C LYS A 45 3.91 -21.15 -16.29
N ASN A 46 4.29 -20.17 -17.12
CA ASN A 46 5.60 -19.51 -17.04
C ASN A 46 5.47 -18.14 -16.37
N LEU A 47 5.65 -18.10 -15.04
CA LEU A 47 5.38 -17.01 -14.10
C LEU A 47 5.77 -15.60 -14.61
N ILE A 48 7.01 -15.43 -15.08
CA ILE A 48 7.56 -14.12 -15.50
C ILE A 48 6.98 -13.64 -16.83
N SER A 49 6.76 -14.55 -17.78
CA SER A 49 6.21 -14.21 -19.09
C SER A 49 4.72 -13.89 -19.01
N SER A 50 3.96 -14.61 -18.17
CA SER A 50 2.54 -14.39 -17.97
C SER A 50 2.21 -13.07 -17.27
N SER A 51 3.03 -12.65 -16.32
CA SER A 51 2.83 -11.40 -15.56
C SER A 51 3.11 -10.16 -16.42
N LEU A 52 4.15 -10.21 -17.24
CA LEU A 52 4.45 -9.16 -18.22
C LEU A 52 3.43 -9.14 -19.37
N ILE A 53 2.98 -10.31 -19.85
CA ILE A 53 1.95 -10.42 -20.89
C ILE A 53 0.59 -9.94 -20.36
N PHE A 54 0.21 -10.23 -19.12
CA PHE A 54 -1.04 -9.74 -18.50
C PHE A 54 -1.01 -8.22 -18.27
N SER A 55 0.11 -7.70 -17.79
CA SER A 55 0.35 -6.26 -17.64
C SER A 55 0.29 -5.52 -18.99
N ALA A 56 0.86 -6.13 -20.04
CA ALA A 56 0.82 -5.60 -21.41
C ALA A 56 -0.56 -5.76 -22.07
N THR A 57 -1.26 -6.88 -21.90
CA THR A 57 -2.58 -7.11 -22.53
C THR A 57 -3.67 -6.25 -21.91
N THR A 58 -3.64 -5.99 -20.59
CA THR A 58 -4.54 -5.03 -19.94
C THR A 58 -4.37 -3.61 -20.51
N LEU A 59 -3.17 -3.30 -21.02
CA LEU A 59 -2.83 -2.01 -21.63
C LEU A 59 -3.42 -1.83 -23.05
N PHE A 60 -3.67 -2.93 -23.77
CA PHE A 60 -4.05 -2.91 -25.19
C PHE A 60 -5.49 -3.34 -25.48
N THR A 61 -6.22 -3.97 -24.54
CA THR A 61 -7.56 -4.53 -24.81
C THR A 61 -8.75 -3.76 -24.23
N GLY A 62 -8.57 -2.82 -23.30
CA GLY A 62 -9.69 -2.06 -22.71
C GLY A 62 -9.75 -0.63 -23.21
N GLU A 63 -10.69 -0.32 -24.14
CA GLU A 63 -11.24 0.99 -24.59
C GLU A 63 -10.31 2.22 -24.83
N ILE A 64 -9.03 2.19 -24.45
CA ILE A 64 -8.10 3.32 -24.45
C ILE A 64 -7.49 3.57 -25.84
N SER A 65 -7.52 2.57 -26.74
CA SER A 65 -7.16 2.76 -28.14
C SER A 65 -8.04 3.79 -28.86
N LYS A 66 -9.23 4.10 -28.32
CA LYS A 66 -10.14 5.12 -28.84
C LYS A 66 -9.90 6.53 -28.28
N ILE A 67 -9.10 6.67 -27.22
CA ILE A 67 -8.91 7.95 -26.49
C ILE A 67 -7.58 8.64 -26.86
N ILE A 68 -6.65 7.96 -27.53
CA ILE A 68 -5.36 8.51 -27.96
C ILE A 68 -5.38 8.70 -29.50
N PRO A 69 -5.58 9.92 -30.04
CA PRO A 69 -5.72 10.13 -31.48
C PRO A 69 -4.39 10.21 -32.24
N TYR A 70 -3.26 9.83 -31.66
CA TYR A 70 -1.97 9.92 -32.34
C TYR A 70 -1.12 8.67 -32.08
N GLY A 71 -0.75 8.01 -33.19
CA GLY A 71 -0.01 6.76 -33.24
C GLY A 71 1.36 6.86 -32.58
N PHE A 72 1.40 6.65 -31.27
CA PHE A 72 2.62 6.33 -30.54
C PHE A 72 2.79 4.81 -30.52
N SER A 73 3.19 4.24 -31.65
CA SER A 73 3.69 2.86 -31.72
C SER A 73 5.14 2.86 -31.24
N MET A 74 5.35 2.62 -29.94
CA MET A 74 6.70 2.38 -29.42
C MET A 74 7.17 0.98 -29.91
N PRO A 75 8.32 0.85 -30.58
CA PRO A 75 8.78 -0.45 -31.07
C PRO A 75 9.05 -1.41 -29.91
N LEU A 76 8.52 -2.63 -29.99
CA LEU A 76 8.72 -3.72 -29.02
C LEU A 76 10.20 -3.94 -28.64
N ALA A 77 11.11 -3.67 -29.58
CA ALA A 77 12.56 -3.77 -29.40
C ALA A 77 13.15 -2.78 -28.36
N PHE A 78 12.51 -1.63 -28.12
CA PHE A 78 12.96 -0.66 -27.10
C PHE A 78 12.60 -1.11 -25.68
N ILE A 79 11.53 -1.91 -25.55
CA ILE A 79 11.11 -2.55 -24.30
C ILE A 79 12.09 -3.66 -23.96
N GLU A 80 12.48 -4.49 -24.92
CA GLU A 80 13.45 -5.59 -24.70
C GLU A 80 14.86 -5.09 -24.34
N GLY A 81 15.35 -4.01 -24.97
CA GLY A 81 16.69 -3.47 -24.74
C GLY A 81 16.90 -2.80 -23.37
N SER A 82 15.83 -2.31 -22.74
CA SER A 82 15.91 -1.60 -21.45
C SER A 82 15.85 -2.56 -20.24
N ILE A 83 15.50 -3.83 -20.46
CA ILE A 83 15.28 -4.85 -19.43
C ILE A 83 16.59 -5.56 -19.01
N GLY A 84 17.63 -5.52 -19.85
CA GLY A 84 18.92 -6.15 -19.57
C GLY A 84 19.82 -5.44 -18.56
N PHE A 85 19.52 -4.18 -18.18
CA PHE A 85 20.45 -3.33 -17.41
C PHE A 85 20.03 -3.10 -15.94
N LEU A 86 18.85 -3.58 -15.52
CA LEU A 86 18.30 -3.37 -14.18
C LEU A 86 18.20 -4.65 -13.33
N ILE A 87 18.85 -5.73 -13.76
CA ILE A 87 18.98 -6.96 -12.98
C ILE A 87 20.38 -6.95 -12.34
N PRO A 88 20.55 -6.61 -11.05
CA PRO A 88 21.79 -6.94 -10.37
C PRO A 88 21.97 -8.47 -10.40
N PRO A 89 23.18 -9.01 -10.64
CA PRO A 89 23.44 -10.46 -10.64
C PRO A 89 23.27 -11.16 -9.28
N PHE A 90 22.62 -10.55 -8.30
CA PHE A 90 22.73 -10.94 -6.89
C PHE A 90 21.64 -11.92 -6.40
N ILE A 91 20.77 -12.43 -7.29
CA ILE A 91 19.68 -13.36 -6.92
C ILE A 91 19.79 -14.65 -7.72
N MET A 92 20.92 -15.33 -7.57
CA MET A 92 21.06 -16.76 -7.90
C MET A 92 21.90 -17.43 -6.81
N ALA A 93 21.32 -17.55 -5.62
CA ALA A 93 21.64 -18.57 -4.62
C ALA A 93 20.96 -18.18 -3.31
N GLN A 94 19.83 -18.79 -2.99
CA GLN A 94 19.56 -19.23 -1.63
C GLN A 94 18.33 -20.14 -1.60
N SER A 95 18.58 -21.41 -1.29
CA SER A 95 17.60 -22.43 -1.00
C SER A 95 16.66 -21.99 0.13
N LEU A 96 15.35 -22.08 -0.09
CA LEU A 96 14.33 -21.83 0.94
C LEU A 96 14.59 -22.71 2.18
N PRO A 97 14.55 -22.16 3.41
CA PRO A 97 14.53 -22.99 4.60
C PRO A 97 13.17 -23.69 4.72
N SER A 98 13.22 -25.02 4.67
CA SER A 98 12.11 -25.91 4.94
C SER A 98 11.84 -25.99 6.45
N LYS A 99 10.94 -25.13 6.96
CA LYS A 99 10.03 -25.42 8.09
C LYS A 99 9.25 -24.15 8.46
N LEU A 100 7.99 -24.13 8.06
CA LEU A 100 7.00 -23.13 8.47
C LEU A 100 6.58 -23.41 9.92
N SER A 101 6.77 -22.45 10.83
CA SER A 101 6.15 -22.52 12.16
C SER A 101 4.66 -22.15 12.07
N PRO A 102 3.74 -22.90 12.71
CA PRO A 102 2.33 -22.57 12.66
C PRO A 102 2.04 -21.34 13.53
N ILE A 103 1.29 -20.37 13.01
CA ILE A 103 0.65 -19.36 13.85
C ILE A 103 -0.39 -20.10 14.71
N GLU A 104 -0.25 -19.98 16.03
CA GLU A 104 -1.21 -20.54 16.98
C GLU A 104 -2.63 -20.12 16.62
N ARG A 105 -3.45 -21.12 16.25
CA ARG A 105 -4.90 -21.00 16.11
C ARG A 105 -5.51 -20.90 17.52
N SER A 106 -5.43 -19.73 18.15
CA SER A 106 -6.14 -19.54 19.43
C SER A 106 -7.50 -18.89 19.18
N GLY A 107 -8.55 -19.73 19.24
CA GLY A 107 -9.89 -19.25 19.56
C GLY A 107 -9.86 -18.67 20.96
N LEU A 108 -9.82 -17.34 21.08
CA LEU A 108 -9.77 -16.66 22.37
C LEU A 108 -11.19 -16.34 22.87
N PRO A 109 -11.40 -16.35 24.19
CA PRO A 109 -12.70 -16.05 24.82
C PRO A 109 -13.23 -14.66 24.43
N ILE A 110 -14.56 -14.49 24.45
CA ILE A 110 -15.29 -13.27 24.05
C ILE A 110 -14.71 -11.99 24.69
N ILE A 111 -14.20 -12.10 25.93
CA ILE A 111 -13.57 -11.00 26.67
C ILE A 111 -12.35 -10.40 25.93
N ASN A 112 -11.62 -11.21 25.16
CA ASN A 112 -10.47 -10.77 24.38
C ASN A 112 -10.90 -10.14 23.06
N LEU A 113 -12.05 -10.53 22.51
CA LEU A 113 -12.59 -9.92 21.30
C LEU A 113 -13.07 -8.49 21.55
N VAL A 114 -13.78 -8.25 22.66
CA VAL A 114 -14.24 -6.90 23.05
C VAL A 114 -13.05 -5.96 23.25
N LYS A 115 -12.02 -6.41 23.97
CA LYS A 115 -10.77 -5.65 24.14
C LYS A 115 -10.12 -5.34 22.78
N CYS A 116 -9.97 -6.34 21.91
CA CYS A 116 -9.40 -6.13 20.57
C CYS A 116 -10.18 -5.08 19.79
N THR A 117 -11.50 -5.21 19.72
CA THR A 117 -12.35 -4.26 18.99
C THR A 117 -12.25 -2.85 19.56
N PHE A 118 -12.23 -2.69 20.88
CA PHE A 118 -12.10 -1.39 21.53
C PHE A 118 -10.78 -0.69 21.17
N PHE A 119 -9.65 -1.37 21.33
CA PHE A 119 -8.34 -0.78 21.02
C PHE A 119 -8.12 -0.58 19.52
N VAL A 120 -8.61 -1.49 18.67
CA VAL A 120 -8.60 -1.30 17.21
C VAL A 120 -9.41 -0.06 16.83
N SER A 121 -10.57 0.15 17.46
CA SER A 121 -11.41 1.32 17.19
C SER A 121 -10.69 2.61 17.56
N ILE A 122 -10.10 2.67 18.75
CA ILE A 122 -9.31 3.82 19.21
C ILE A 122 -8.15 4.08 18.26
N GLY A 123 -7.37 3.03 17.93
CA GLY A 123 -6.22 3.17 17.04
C GLY A 123 -6.61 3.68 15.66
N SER A 124 -7.71 3.18 15.11
CA SER A 124 -8.24 3.61 13.82
C SER A 124 -8.73 5.06 13.84
N LEU A 125 -9.26 5.55 14.96
CA LEU A 125 -9.63 6.97 15.14
C LEU A 125 -8.39 7.86 15.23
N PHE A 126 -7.34 7.45 15.94
CA PHE A 126 -6.06 8.17 15.95
C PHE A 126 -5.45 8.25 14.54
N ALA A 127 -5.49 7.14 13.81
CA ALA A 127 -5.06 7.10 12.41
C ALA A 127 -5.89 8.03 11.52
N ALA A 128 -7.22 8.03 11.66
CA ALA A 128 -8.10 8.93 10.92
C ALA A 128 -7.81 10.42 11.22
N LEU A 129 -7.55 10.75 12.48
CA LEU A 129 -7.18 12.10 12.92
C LEU A 129 -5.84 12.53 12.31
N GLY A 130 -4.80 11.70 12.40
CA GLY A 130 -3.51 11.99 11.78
C GLY A 130 -3.64 12.20 10.27
N LEU A 131 -4.34 11.28 9.60
CA LEU A 131 -4.50 11.27 8.15
C LEU A 131 -5.31 12.47 7.65
N LYS A 132 -6.54 12.67 8.13
CA LYS A 132 -7.46 13.67 7.59
C LYS A 132 -7.21 15.07 8.10
N SER A 133 -6.72 15.24 9.33
CA SER A 133 -6.49 16.57 9.89
C SER A 133 -5.13 17.14 9.48
N PHE A 134 -4.09 16.32 9.35
CA PHE A 134 -2.72 16.80 9.10
C PHE A 134 -2.21 16.46 7.70
N LEU A 135 -2.32 15.21 7.25
CA LEU A 135 -1.64 14.78 6.02
C LEU A 135 -2.40 15.21 4.76
N VAL A 136 -3.65 14.79 4.63
CA VAL A 136 -4.48 15.01 3.44
C VAL A 136 -4.64 16.50 3.08
N PRO A 137 -4.94 17.43 4.02
CA PRO A 137 -5.08 18.85 3.70
C PRO A 137 -3.77 19.51 3.27
N ASN A 138 -2.64 18.95 3.67
CA ASN A 138 -1.30 19.42 3.31
C ASN A 138 -0.73 18.69 2.08
N HIS A 139 -1.53 17.82 1.44
CA HIS A 139 -1.10 16.99 0.31
C HIS A 139 0.15 16.15 0.61
N ILE A 140 0.30 15.76 1.86
CA ILE A 140 1.28 14.77 2.32
C ILE A 140 0.55 13.44 2.32
N ILE A 141 1.22 12.40 1.84
CA ILE A 141 0.66 11.06 1.82
C ILE A 141 1.31 10.17 2.86
N ASP A 142 0.55 9.17 3.29
CA ASP A 142 1.14 7.99 3.91
C ASP A 142 1.71 7.06 2.82
N GLY A 143 2.42 6.01 3.22
CA GLY A 143 2.75 4.89 2.36
C GLY A 143 1.55 3.99 2.05
N GLY A 144 1.85 2.89 1.37
CA GLY A 144 0.95 1.77 1.16
C GLY A 144 -0.36 2.09 0.43
N ILE A 145 -1.39 1.29 0.70
CA ILE A 145 -2.72 1.44 0.11
C ILE A 145 -3.35 2.76 0.53
N VAL A 146 -3.05 3.26 1.73
CA VAL A 146 -3.53 4.56 2.17
C VAL A 146 -2.97 5.66 1.26
N GLY A 147 -1.66 5.65 0.99
CA GLY A 147 -1.01 6.58 0.07
C GLY A 147 -1.57 6.51 -1.36
N VAL A 148 -1.74 5.29 -1.88
CA VAL A 148 -2.39 5.07 -3.18
C VAL A 148 -3.82 5.62 -3.18
N SER A 149 -4.58 5.40 -2.11
CA SER A 149 -5.96 5.93 -1.98
C SER A 149 -6.00 7.46 -2.03
N ILE A 150 -5.03 8.15 -1.41
CA ILE A 150 -4.93 9.62 -1.46
C ILE A 150 -4.62 10.09 -2.89
N ILE A 151 -3.66 9.45 -3.56
CA ILE A 151 -3.32 9.78 -4.95
C ILE A 151 -4.54 9.62 -5.86
N PHE A 152 -5.22 8.47 -5.79
CA PHE A 152 -6.42 8.21 -6.60
C PHE A 152 -7.57 9.18 -6.28
N SER A 153 -7.80 9.48 -5.00
CA SER A 153 -8.79 10.47 -4.59
C SER A 153 -8.52 11.84 -5.19
N TYR A 154 -7.25 12.28 -5.19
CA TYR A 154 -6.86 13.56 -5.77
C TYR A 154 -7.05 13.62 -7.29
N LEU A 155 -6.68 12.54 -8.01
CA LEU A 155 -6.75 12.51 -9.46
C LEU A 155 -8.16 12.39 -10.01
N THR A 156 -9.00 11.58 -9.35
CA THR A 156 -10.36 11.28 -9.81
C THR A 156 -11.40 12.24 -9.23
N GLY A 157 -11.04 12.98 -8.17
CA GLY A 157 -11.98 13.82 -7.42
C GLY A 157 -12.99 13.03 -6.57
N LEU A 158 -12.90 11.70 -6.55
CA LEU A 158 -13.74 10.86 -5.70
C LEU A 158 -13.26 10.87 -4.25
N LYS A 159 -14.17 10.56 -3.33
CA LYS A 159 -13.95 10.56 -1.89
C LYS A 159 -12.87 9.55 -1.47
N LEU A 160 -11.88 10.01 -0.69
CA LEU A 160 -10.79 9.19 -0.15
C LEU A 160 -11.30 7.96 0.60
N GLU A 161 -12.37 8.16 1.36
CA GLU A 161 -12.97 7.17 2.24
C GLU A 161 -13.46 5.92 1.48
N LEU A 162 -13.82 6.12 0.21
CA LEU A 162 -14.25 5.08 -0.71
C LEU A 162 -13.06 4.25 -1.20
N TYR A 163 -11.95 4.90 -1.56
CA TYR A 163 -10.72 4.21 -1.98
C TYR A 163 -10.08 3.42 -0.84
N LEU A 164 -10.09 3.97 0.38
CA LEU A 164 -9.59 3.25 1.57
C LEU A 164 -10.30 1.91 1.76
N LEU A 165 -11.61 1.84 1.51
CA LEU A 165 -12.35 0.58 1.58
C LEU A 165 -12.07 -0.30 0.36
N LEU A 166 -12.29 0.21 -0.85
CA LEU A 166 -12.23 -0.60 -2.08
C LEU A 166 -10.85 -1.18 -2.34
N LEU A 167 -9.78 -0.38 -2.21
CA LEU A 167 -8.43 -0.84 -2.50
C LEU A 167 -7.91 -1.84 -1.46
N ASN A 168 -8.46 -1.84 -0.25
CA ASN A 168 -8.12 -2.83 0.78
C ASN A 168 -8.90 -4.15 0.66
N LEU A 169 -10.04 -4.20 -0.03
CA LEU A 169 -10.81 -5.44 -0.23
C LEU A 169 -10.01 -6.64 -0.78
N PRO A 170 -9.17 -6.51 -1.82
CA PRO A 170 -8.38 -7.63 -2.31
C PRO A 170 -7.39 -8.15 -1.24
N PHE A 171 -6.82 -7.26 -0.44
CA PHE A 171 -5.90 -7.64 0.64
C PHE A 171 -6.63 -8.31 1.78
N LEU A 172 -7.83 -7.84 2.16
CA LEU A 172 -8.69 -8.52 3.12
C LEU A 172 -9.03 -9.95 2.68
N TYR A 173 -9.31 -10.16 1.39
CA TYR A 173 -9.55 -11.49 0.83
C TYR A 173 -8.32 -12.40 0.92
N ILE A 174 -7.12 -11.88 0.60
CA ILE A 174 -5.86 -12.62 0.75
C ILE A 174 -5.61 -12.95 2.23
N GLY A 175 -5.82 -11.98 3.12
CA GLY A 175 -5.67 -12.13 4.57
C GLY A 175 -6.61 -13.19 5.14
N TYR A 176 -7.82 -13.30 4.60
CA TYR A 176 -8.79 -14.35 4.98
C TYR A 176 -8.22 -15.74 4.72
N LYS A 177 -7.64 -15.96 3.53
CA LYS A 177 -7.09 -17.24 3.12
C LYS A 177 -5.79 -17.59 3.85
N LYS A 178 -4.95 -16.60 4.19
CA LYS A 178 -3.56 -16.82 4.58
C LYS A 178 -3.24 -16.57 6.05
N ILE A 179 -4.02 -15.72 6.73
CA ILE A 179 -3.85 -15.43 8.16
C ILE A 179 -5.01 -16.03 8.96
N GLY A 180 -6.24 -15.72 8.56
CA GLY A 180 -7.45 -16.30 9.14
C GLY A 180 -8.53 -15.28 9.45
N LYS A 181 -9.69 -15.79 9.88
CA LYS A 181 -10.93 -15.03 10.03
C LYS A 181 -10.82 -13.87 11.04
N ARG A 182 -10.09 -14.08 12.14
CA ARG A 182 -9.94 -13.07 13.19
C ARG A 182 -9.22 -11.82 12.69
N PHE A 183 -8.09 -12.00 12.00
CA PHE A 183 -7.33 -10.89 11.41
C PHE A 183 -8.18 -10.09 10.44
N VAL A 184 -8.96 -10.76 9.59
CA VAL A 184 -9.84 -10.08 8.64
C VAL A 184 -10.94 -9.29 9.35
N PHE A 185 -11.53 -9.86 10.41
CA PHE A 185 -12.56 -9.16 11.17
C PHE A 185 -12.02 -7.90 11.85
N THR A 186 -10.87 -7.99 12.53
CA THR A 186 -10.22 -6.82 13.18
C THR A 186 -9.75 -5.79 12.15
N THR A 187 -9.18 -6.22 11.03
CA THR A 187 -8.73 -5.34 9.93
C THR A 187 -9.94 -4.66 9.26
N LEU A 188 -11.02 -5.39 9.00
CA LEU A 188 -12.24 -4.81 8.41
C LEU A 188 -12.86 -3.75 9.32
N ILE A 189 -12.93 -4.02 10.63
CA ILE A 189 -13.36 -3.02 11.62
C ILE A 189 -12.44 -1.80 11.58
N GLY A 190 -11.13 -2.02 11.61
CA GLY A 190 -10.16 -0.92 11.62
C GLY A 190 -10.27 -0.02 10.39
N ILE A 191 -10.29 -0.62 9.20
CA ILE A 191 -10.43 0.11 7.93
C ILE A 191 -11.79 0.81 7.85
N SER A 192 -12.87 0.18 8.33
CA SER A 192 -14.20 0.80 8.35
C SER A 192 -14.24 2.02 9.26
N ILE A 193 -13.62 1.94 10.44
CA ILE A 193 -13.54 3.07 11.38
C ILE A 193 -12.59 4.15 10.85
N LEU A 194 -11.49 3.78 10.21
CA LEU A 194 -10.59 4.73 9.54
C LEU A 194 -11.36 5.50 8.45
N SER A 195 -12.07 4.79 7.58
CA SER A 195 -12.87 5.39 6.50
C SER A 195 -14.00 6.28 7.04
N LEU A 196 -14.78 5.81 8.03
CA LEU A 196 -15.84 6.62 8.65
C LEU A 196 -15.28 7.80 9.44
N GLY A 197 -14.18 7.61 10.18
CA GLY A 197 -13.52 8.67 10.94
C GLY A 197 -13.02 9.78 10.01
N THR A 198 -12.38 9.41 8.89
CA THR A 198 -11.95 10.38 7.87
C THR A 198 -13.14 11.07 7.18
N TYR A 199 -14.28 10.40 7.03
CA TYR A 199 -15.52 11.01 6.55
C TYR A 199 -16.06 12.07 7.53
N PHE A 200 -16.16 11.75 8.82
CA PHE A 200 -16.65 12.70 9.83
C PHE A 200 -15.72 13.91 10.02
N LEU A 201 -14.41 13.71 9.82
CA LEU A 201 -13.40 14.76 9.89
C LEU A 201 -13.32 15.60 8.60
N TYR A 202 -14.16 15.35 7.59
CA TYR A 202 -14.11 16.07 6.31
C TYR A 202 -14.20 17.60 6.45
N ASN A 203 -15.04 18.10 7.37
CA ASN A 203 -15.22 19.53 7.64
C ASN A 203 -14.42 20.03 8.85
N ALA A 204 -13.53 19.21 9.41
CA ALA A 204 -12.73 19.63 10.54
C ALA A 204 -11.75 20.74 10.13
N PRO A 205 -11.52 21.76 10.99
CA PRO A 205 -10.55 22.80 10.70
C PRO A 205 -9.14 22.20 10.56
N VAL A 206 -8.41 22.65 9.54
CA VAL A 206 -7.02 22.22 9.31
C VAL A 206 -6.14 22.81 10.43
N PRO A 207 -5.54 21.98 11.31
CA PRO A 207 -4.82 22.49 12.48
C PRO A 207 -3.56 23.28 12.12
N THR A 208 -2.91 22.94 11.01
CA THR A 208 -1.69 23.61 10.54
C THR A 208 -1.48 23.41 9.04
N LYS A 209 -0.95 24.45 8.38
CA LYS A 209 -0.49 24.40 6.98
C LYS A 209 1.04 24.29 6.85
N ASN A 210 1.76 24.29 7.98
CA ASN A 210 3.20 24.12 7.97
C ASN A 210 3.51 22.63 7.73
N LEU A 211 4.12 22.32 6.59
CA LEU A 211 4.38 20.94 6.14
C LEU A 211 5.20 20.14 7.15
N PHE A 212 6.19 20.77 7.80
CA PHE A 212 7.03 20.09 8.78
C PHE A 212 6.24 19.67 10.03
N VAL A 213 5.44 20.60 10.58
CA VAL A 213 4.59 20.32 11.75
C VAL A 213 3.50 19.31 11.40
N ALA A 214 2.88 19.45 10.23
CA ALA A 214 1.89 18.50 9.73
C ALA A 214 2.47 17.09 9.58
N SER A 215 3.69 16.98 9.06
CA SER A 215 4.36 15.69 8.84
C SER A 215 4.64 14.96 10.15
N ILE A 216 5.12 15.69 11.17
CA ILE A 216 5.47 15.13 12.48
C ILE A 216 4.21 14.73 13.24
N LEU A 217 3.25 15.65 13.41
CA LEU A 217 2.05 15.37 14.19
C LEU A 217 1.15 14.36 13.49
N GLY A 218 0.98 14.51 12.18
CA GLY A 218 0.23 13.56 11.35
C GLY A 218 0.85 12.18 11.38
N GLY A 219 2.16 12.07 11.15
CA GLY A 219 2.89 10.80 11.19
C GLY A 219 2.86 10.15 12.58
N ALA A 220 2.98 10.94 13.65
CA ALA A 220 2.96 10.40 15.01
C ALA A 220 1.58 9.85 15.39
N LEU A 221 0.51 10.61 15.15
CA LEU A 221 -0.86 10.16 15.41
C LEU A 221 -1.22 8.94 14.57
N LEU A 222 -0.83 8.96 13.29
CA LEU A 222 -1.02 7.85 12.38
C LEU A 222 -0.30 6.59 12.87
N GLY A 223 0.99 6.71 13.20
CA GLY A 223 1.80 5.59 13.66
C GLY A 223 1.34 5.02 15.00
N ILE A 224 0.93 5.85 15.96
CA ILE A 224 0.29 5.40 17.21
C ILE A 224 -0.99 4.62 16.89
N GLY A 225 -1.83 5.17 16.00
CA GLY A 225 -3.08 4.55 15.60
C GLY A 225 -2.89 3.18 14.96
N VAL A 226 -2.00 3.11 13.96
CA VAL A 226 -1.63 1.88 13.26
C VAL A 226 -1.01 0.86 14.21
N GLY A 227 -0.03 1.27 15.03
CA GLY A 227 0.63 0.38 15.99
C GLY A 227 -0.34 -0.23 16.99
N LEU A 228 -1.36 0.52 17.44
CA LEU A 228 -2.40 0.00 18.31
C LEU A 228 -3.26 -1.05 17.58
N VAL A 229 -3.64 -0.82 16.32
CA VAL A 229 -4.41 -1.79 15.52
C VAL A 229 -3.61 -3.08 15.31
N ILE A 230 -2.33 -2.98 14.96
CA ILE A 230 -1.43 -4.13 14.76
C ILE A 230 -1.27 -4.92 16.06
N ARG A 231 -1.09 -4.24 17.20
CA ARG A 231 -0.93 -4.87 18.51
C ARG A 231 -2.12 -5.76 18.90
N TYR A 232 -3.32 -5.43 18.44
CA TYR A 232 -4.53 -6.24 18.67
C TYR A 232 -4.90 -7.16 17.49
N GLY A 233 -3.95 -7.38 16.58
CA GLY A 233 -4.05 -8.36 15.50
C GLY A 233 -4.88 -7.93 14.30
N GLY A 234 -5.00 -6.62 14.06
CA GLY A 234 -5.55 -6.05 12.82
C GLY A 234 -4.46 -5.42 11.95
N SER A 235 -4.89 -4.75 10.89
CA SER A 235 -4.07 -3.91 10.01
C SER A 235 -4.94 -2.77 9.49
N LEU A 236 -4.34 -1.64 9.16
CA LEU A 236 -5.03 -0.51 8.51
C LEU A 236 -4.67 -0.38 7.03
N ASP A 237 -3.57 -1.00 6.61
CA ASP A 237 -3.06 -0.93 5.25
C ASP A 237 -2.70 -2.33 4.73
N GLY A 238 -3.31 -2.76 3.63
CA GLY A 238 -3.01 -4.06 3.02
C GLY A 238 -1.57 -4.25 2.56
N THR A 239 -0.75 -3.21 2.42
CA THR A 239 0.71 -3.36 2.22
C THR A 239 1.42 -3.93 3.46
N GLU A 240 0.88 -3.71 4.66
CA GLU A 240 1.36 -4.36 5.89
C GLU A 240 1.14 -5.86 5.80
N LEU A 241 -0.05 -6.28 5.33
CA LEU A 241 -0.35 -7.68 5.06
C LEU A 241 0.64 -8.28 4.05
N VAL A 242 0.96 -7.57 2.97
CA VAL A 242 1.98 -8.02 2.01
C VAL A 242 3.33 -8.18 2.70
N GLY A 243 3.76 -7.21 3.50
CA GLY A 243 4.99 -7.28 4.27
C GLY A 243 5.04 -8.50 5.20
N ILE A 244 3.94 -8.79 5.92
CA ILE A 244 3.80 -9.98 6.78
C ILE A 244 3.91 -11.27 5.96
N LEU A 245 3.22 -11.36 4.82
CA LEU A 245 3.24 -12.56 3.98
C LEU A 245 4.62 -12.80 3.35
N VAL A 246 5.30 -11.74 2.91
CA VAL A 246 6.66 -11.81 2.37
C VAL A 246 7.65 -12.20 3.46
N ASN A 247 7.55 -11.61 4.65
CA ASN A 247 8.42 -11.96 5.78
C ASN A 247 8.25 -13.43 6.20
N ARG A 248 7.08 -14.02 6.02
CA ARG A 248 6.88 -15.47 6.27
C ARG A 248 7.47 -16.37 5.19
N ALA A 249 7.58 -15.88 3.96
CA ALA A 249 8.08 -16.64 2.83
C ALA A 249 9.59 -16.46 2.60
N THR A 250 10.19 -15.44 3.20
CA THR A 250 11.55 -14.96 2.92
C THR A 250 12.27 -14.53 4.19
N THR A 251 13.55 -14.15 4.10
CA THR A 251 14.32 -13.58 5.21
C THR A 251 14.18 -12.06 5.31
N PHE A 252 13.44 -11.41 4.41
CA PHE A 252 13.24 -9.96 4.45
C PHE A 252 12.36 -9.55 5.62
N SER A 253 12.74 -8.49 6.33
CA SER A 253 11.90 -7.91 7.38
C SER A 253 10.70 -7.18 6.76
N ILE A 254 9.58 -7.18 7.49
CA ILE A 254 8.32 -6.51 7.10
C ILE A 254 8.59 -5.05 6.67
N GLY A 255 9.33 -4.30 7.49
CA GLY A 255 9.65 -2.89 7.21
C GLY A 255 10.46 -2.66 5.93
N LYS A 256 11.37 -3.58 5.55
CA LYS A 256 12.13 -3.47 4.28
C LYS A 256 11.22 -3.63 3.07
N VAL A 257 10.29 -4.58 3.14
CA VAL A 257 9.31 -4.83 2.06
C VAL A 257 8.39 -3.63 1.89
N ILE A 258 7.85 -3.11 2.98
CA ILE A 258 6.95 -1.95 2.95
C ILE A 258 7.70 -0.70 2.45
N MET A 259 8.93 -0.47 2.92
CA MET A 259 9.75 0.65 2.46
C MET A 259 10.02 0.57 0.94
N PHE A 260 10.33 -0.63 0.44
CA PHE A 260 10.54 -0.83 -1.01
C PHE A 260 9.30 -0.43 -1.81
N ILE A 261 8.11 -0.86 -1.38
CA ILE A 261 6.84 -0.48 -2.03
C ILE A 261 6.63 1.05 -1.93
N ASN A 262 6.90 1.63 -0.76
CA ASN A 262 6.66 3.04 -0.49
C ASN A 262 7.58 3.98 -1.28
N ILE A 263 8.79 3.57 -1.66
CA ILE A 263 9.65 4.36 -2.53
C ILE A 263 8.92 4.71 -3.84
N PHE A 264 8.22 3.74 -4.44
CA PHE A 264 7.45 3.99 -5.66
C PHE A 264 6.22 4.87 -5.40
N ILE A 265 5.56 4.69 -4.27
CA ILE A 265 4.39 5.50 -3.90
C ILE A 265 4.79 6.96 -3.66
N PHE A 266 5.87 7.23 -2.93
CA PHE A 266 6.37 8.58 -2.70
C PHE A 266 6.91 9.22 -3.98
N PHE A 267 7.53 8.45 -4.86
CA PHE A 267 7.94 8.95 -6.16
C PHE A 267 6.73 9.35 -7.02
N SER A 268 5.65 8.56 -7.00
CA SER A 268 4.36 8.94 -7.62
C SER A 268 3.83 10.26 -7.04
N ALA A 269 3.88 10.39 -5.71
CA ALA A 269 3.45 11.59 -5.01
C ALA A 269 4.26 12.83 -5.44
N GLY A 270 5.55 12.66 -5.76
CA GLY A 270 6.41 13.73 -6.27
C GLY A 270 5.88 14.35 -7.56
N PHE A 271 5.40 13.53 -8.49
CA PHE A 271 4.78 14.01 -9.74
C PHE A 271 3.38 14.59 -9.54
N VAL A 272 2.60 14.04 -8.61
CA VAL A 272 1.19 14.43 -8.40
C VAL A 272 1.07 15.70 -7.55
N PHE A 273 1.82 15.76 -6.45
CA PHE A 273 1.69 16.80 -5.43
C PHE A 273 2.87 17.78 -5.40
N GLY A 274 4.02 17.38 -5.96
CA GLY A 274 5.30 18.10 -5.94
C GLY A 274 6.34 17.41 -5.07
N TRP A 275 7.62 17.54 -5.46
CA TRP A 275 8.75 16.87 -4.79
C TRP A 275 8.91 17.26 -3.31
N ASP A 276 8.63 18.52 -2.94
CA ASP A 276 8.71 18.97 -1.54
C ASP A 276 7.78 18.14 -0.64
N LYS A 277 6.53 17.95 -1.06
CA LYS A 277 5.53 17.20 -0.30
C LYS A 277 5.80 15.70 -0.29
N ALA A 278 6.41 15.17 -1.36
CA ALA A 278 6.85 13.79 -1.39
C ALA A 278 7.97 13.53 -0.37
N LEU A 279 8.93 14.44 -0.22
CA LEU A 279 9.96 14.34 0.82
C LEU A 279 9.36 14.42 2.23
N TYR A 280 8.36 15.29 2.43
CA TYR A 280 7.60 15.33 3.68
C TYR A 280 6.81 14.04 3.93
N SER A 281 6.33 13.36 2.88
CA SER A 281 5.67 12.05 2.99
C SER A 281 6.65 10.96 3.43
N VAL A 282 7.88 10.98 2.93
CA VAL A 282 8.97 10.12 3.43
C VAL A 282 9.23 10.38 4.91
N LEU A 283 9.33 11.65 5.32
CA LEU A 283 9.51 12.02 6.73
C LEU A 283 8.36 11.52 7.60
N THR A 284 7.11 11.75 7.18
CA THR A 284 5.91 11.24 7.84
C THR A 284 5.96 9.74 8.02
N TYR A 285 6.34 8.98 6.99
CA TYR A 285 6.44 7.53 7.07
C TYR A 285 7.52 7.05 8.04
N VAL A 286 8.69 7.70 8.08
CA VAL A 286 9.74 7.38 9.06
C VAL A 286 9.24 7.59 10.49
N ILE A 287 8.55 8.70 10.73
CA ILE A 287 7.97 9.00 12.05
C ILE A 287 6.87 8.00 12.39
N ALA A 288 5.96 7.73 11.46
CA ALA A 288 4.88 6.76 11.66
C ALA A 288 5.44 5.37 11.97
N SER A 289 6.43 4.90 11.19
CA SER A 289 7.11 3.62 11.42
C SER A 289 7.71 3.54 12.82
N LYS A 290 8.40 4.60 13.27
CA LYS A 290 8.97 4.62 14.61
C LYS A 290 7.91 4.59 15.70
N MET A 291 6.80 5.30 15.50
CA MET A 291 5.69 5.32 16.46
C MET A 291 4.90 4.00 16.48
N ILE A 292 4.83 3.29 15.35
CA ILE A 292 4.28 1.93 15.27
C ILE A 292 5.10 1.01 16.17
N ASP A 293 6.43 0.98 16.00
CA ASP A 293 7.34 0.14 16.79
C ASP A 293 7.18 0.41 18.29
N VAL A 294 7.23 1.69 18.70
CA VAL A 294 7.05 2.11 20.09
C VAL A 294 5.70 1.66 20.67
N THR A 295 4.63 1.75 19.87
CA THR A 295 3.28 1.40 20.33
C THR A 295 3.09 -0.12 20.47
N ILE A 296 3.75 -0.89 19.59
CA ILE A 296 3.73 -2.36 19.60
C ILE A 296 4.57 -2.91 20.76
N GLU A 297 5.84 -2.49 20.86
CA GLU A 297 6.78 -2.96 21.90
C GLU A 297 6.33 -2.51 23.30
N GLY A 298 5.65 -1.36 23.39
CA GLY A 298 5.27 -0.74 24.65
C GLY A 298 6.42 0.07 25.26
N PHE A 299 6.08 1.09 26.04
CA PHE A 299 7.07 1.90 26.74
C PHE A 299 7.73 1.07 27.85
N HIS A 300 8.88 0.46 27.55
CA HIS A 300 9.84 0.05 28.57
C HIS A 300 10.56 1.32 29.03
N ILE A 301 9.98 2.00 30.03
CA ILE A 301 10.63 3.08 30.80
C ILE A 301 11.47 2.44 31.90
#